data_AF-A0A023FJH5-F1
#
_entry.id   AF-A0A023FJH5-F1
#
_cell.length_a   1.000
_cell.length_b   1.000
_cell.length_c   1.000
_cell.angle_alpha   90.00
_cell.angle_beta   90.00
_cell.angle_gamma   90.00
#
_symmetry.space_group_name_H-M   'P 1'
#
loop_
_entity.id
_entity.type
_entity.pdbx_description
1 polymer ?
#
loop_
_entity_poly.entity_id
_entity_poly.type
_entity_poly.pdbx_seq_one_letter_code
_entity_poly.pdbx_strand_id
1 'polypeptide(L)'
;MDFDYDDEDFPDEEYYFDDEETGDVVALSDLYTHCLVPTLRDGLRAAVVLLPACLLLRTVVSARLLSAGGVWVHTLSALLGLCCLYALVGHLTAYVAGLALLGTVLLSGLHQHRGLASALLVAVFVVACELRLVEPTSWHQVRGCQLVLCMKLVSLAVDLDRGRLGLPGPVAMLGYLLHVGTAPFGPWVGYEAYSRSLEPTLLASLGFGPWLLVLGRSLVLSYTCLTVSNCWSTWLLSNTLGLRWLAAYRDALAFRFSHYFITF
;
A
#
# COMPACT_ATOMS: atom_id res chain seq x y z
N MET A 1 29.12 -24.18 -59.90
CA MET A 1 29.45 -23.05 -59.01
C MET A 1 28.63 -23.31 -57.77
N ASP A 2 29.19 -24.16 -56.92
CA ASP A 2 28.58 -24.62 -55.69
C ASP A 2 28.80 -23.51 -54.64
N PHE A 3 27.70 -23.07 -54.04
CA PHE A 3 27.72 -22.12 -52.94
C PHE A 3 27.91 -22.92 -51.65
N ASP A 4 29.07 -22.75 -51.01
CA ASP A 4 29.34 -23.19 -49.64
C ASP A 4 28.32 -22.53 -48.70
N TYR A 5 27.61 -23.35 -47.93
CA TYR A 5 26.91 -22.92 -46.73
C TYR A 5 27.94 -22.99 -45.59
N ASP A 6 28.47 -21.84 -45.18
CA ASP A 6 29.18 -21.74 -43.90
C ASP A 6 28.14 -21.88 -42.78
N ASP A 7 28.18 -23.04 -42.10
CA ASP A 7 27.54 -23.25 -40.81
C ASP A 7 28.21 -22.32 -39.78
N GLU A 8 27.67 -21.12 -39.60
CA GLU A 8 27.98 -20.31 -38.43
C GLU A 8 27.38 -20.99 -37.20
N ASP A 9 28.23 -21.72 -36.48
CA ASP A 9 27.99 -22.14 -35.10
C ASP A 9 27.60 -20.90 -34.27
N PHE A 10 26.30 -20.73 -34.05
CA PHE A 10 25.80 -19.79 -33.05
C PHE A 10 26.33 -20.27 -31.70
N PRO A 11 27.16 -19.48 -30.98
CA PRO A 11 27.49 -19.85 -29.62
C PRO A 11 26.18 -19.82 -28.82
N ASP A 12 25.82 -20.94 -28.22
CA ASP A 12 24.79 -21.03 -27.19
C ASP A 12 25.09 -19.90 -26.18
N GLU A 13 24.29 -18.83 -26.20
CA GLU A 13 24.30 -17.81 -25.15
C GLU A 13 23.76 -18.48 -23.88
N GLU A 14 24.65 -19.19 -23.21
CA GLU A 14 24.48 -19.66 -21.85
C GLU A 14 24.17 -18.41 -21.01
N TYR A 15 22.93 -18.30 -20.55
CA TYR A 15 22.45 -17.24 -19.68
C TYR A 15 23.23 -17.34 -18.35
N TYR A 16 24.43 -16.77 -18.31
CA TYR A 16 25.23 -16.62 -17.12
C TYR A 16 24.43 -15.75 -16.15
N PHE A 17 23.79 -16.42 -15.17
CA PHE A 17 23.53 -15.76 -13.90
C PHE A 17 24.91 -15.36 -13.35
N ASP A 18 25.15 -14.06 -13.19
CA ASP A 18 26.27 -13.53 -12.44
C ASP A 18 26.21 -14.08 -11.00
N ASP A 19 26.73 -15.30 -10.81
CA ASP A 19 26.97 -15.96 -9.53
C ASP A 19 28.38 -15.59 -9.00
N GLU A 20 28.85 -14.35 -9.25
CA GLU A 20 30.09 -13.78 -8.70
C GLU A 20 29.84 -12.55 -7.81
N GLU A 21 28.79 -12.57 -6.98
CA GLU A 21 28.76 -11.76 -5.77
C GLU A 21 29.41 -12.55 -4.64
N THR A 22 30.74 -12.41 -4.56
CA THR A 22 31.57 -12.88 -3.45
C THR A 22 30.85 -12.60 -2.14
N GLY A 23 30.53 -13.65 -1.39
CA GLY A 23 29.74 -13.59 -0.16
C GLY A 23 30.40 -12.74 0.93
N ASP A 24 30.15 -11.43 0.88
CA ASP A 24 30.40 -10.57 2.03
C ASP A 24 29.44 -11.02 3.13
N VAL A 25 30.01 -11.65 4.16
CA VAL A 25 29.31 -11.94 5.40
C VAL A 25 28.86 -10.60 5.96
N VAL A 26 27.58 -10.25 5.74
CA VAL A 26 27.02 -9.00 6.26
C VAL A 26 27.17 -9.03 7.77
N ALA A 27 28.08 -8.20 8.28
CA ALA A 27 28.33 -8.11 9.71
C ALA A 27 27.04 -7.68 10.40
N LEU A 28 26.76 -8.22 11.59
CA LEU A 28 25.58 -7.84 12.36
C LEU A 28 25.58 -6.34 12.71
N SER A 29 26.77 -5.73 12.81
CA SER A 29 26.92 -4.27 12.92
C SER A 29 26.33 -3.54 11.72
N ASP A 30 26.62 -4.01 10.51
CA ASP A 30 26.25 -3.36 9.26
C ASP A 30 24.75 -3.52 9.01
N LEU A 31 24.20 -4.70 9.33
CA LEU A 31 22.74 -4.92 9.33
C LEU A 31 22.04 -3.94 10.28
N TYR A 32 22.59 -3.76 11.48
CA TYR A 32 21.99 -2.89 12.49
C TYR A 32 22.02 -1.42 12.05
N THR A 33 23.17 -0.91 11.61
CA THR A 33 23.37 0.50 11.25
C THR A 33 22.71 0.87 9.93
N HIS A 34 22.78 0.00 8.92
CA HIS A 34 22.37 0.33 7.55
C HIS A 34 20.96 -0.16 7.20
N CYS A 35 20.41 -1.17 7.89
CA CYS A 35 19.07 -1.67 7.62
C CYS A 35 18.10 -1.46 8.79
N LEU A 36 18.42 -1.98 9.97
CA LEU A 36 17.46 -2.07 11.08
C LEU A 36 17.08 -0.70 11.62
N VAL A 37 18.07 0.14 11.94
CA VAL A 37 17.83 1.48 12.49
C VAL A 37 17.07 2.38 11.50
N PRO A 38 17.47 2.49 10.22
CA PRO A 38 16.69 3.26 9.23
C PRO A 38 15.27 2.74 9.05
N THR A 39 15.09 1.42 8.89
CA THR A 39 13.77 0.79 8.69
C THR A 39 12.83 1.08 9.85
N LEU A 40 13.30 0.91 11.10
CA LEU A 40 12.51 1.21 12.28
C LEU A 40 12.20 2.71 12.40
N ARG A 41 13.17 3.57 12.10
CA ARG A 41 12.98 5.03 12.14
C ARG A 41 11.93 5.49 11.13
N ASP A 42 11.95 4.96 9.92
CA ASP A 42 10.98 5.34 8.88
C ASP A 42 9.58 4.76 9.16
N GLY A 43 9.50 3.52 9.64
CA GLY A 43 8.25 2.95 10.14
C GLY A 43 7.66 3.78 11.29
N LEU A 44 8.50 4.20 12.24
CA LEU A 44 8.07 5.03 13.37
C LEU A 44 7.61 6.42 12.94
N ARG A 45 8.30 7.06 11.99
CA ARG A 45 7.87 8.34 11.40
C ARG A 45 6.47 8.22 10.79
N ALA A 46 6.19 7.16 10.04
CA ALA A 46 4.87 6.91 9.49
C ALA A 46 3.83 6.66 10.60
N ALA A 47 4.17 5.83 11.59
CA ALA A 47 3.27 5.49 12.69
C ALA A 47 2.89 6.71 13.55
N VAL A 48 3.83 7.61 13.83
CA VAL A 48 3.57 8.84 14.60
C VAL A 48 2.59 9.77 13.88
N VAL A 49 2.52 9.73 12.55
CA VAL A 49 1.54 10.49 11.77
C VAL A 49 0.19 9.76 11.69
N LEU A 50 0.20 8.46 11.40
CA LEU A 50 -1.01 7.68 11.14
C LEU A 50 -1.79 7.31 12.39
N LEU A 51 -1.10 6.85 13.45
CA LEU A 51 -1.77 6.35 14.64
C LEU A 51 -2.63 7.43 15.30
N PRO A 52 -2.15 8.66 15.57
CA PRO A 52 -2.99 9.69 16.18
C PRO A 52 -4.21 10.04 15.33
N ALA A 53 -4.06 10.10 14.01
CA ALA A 53 -5.16 10.42 13.10
C ALA A 53 -6.21 9.30 13.06
N CYS A 54 -5.78 8.04 13.01
CA CYS A 54 -6.67 6.88 13.12
C CYS A 54 -7.38 6.83 14.48
N LEU A 55 -6.67 7.11 15.57
CA LEU A 55 -7.24 7.19 16.92
C LEU A 55 -8.27 8.31 17.02
N LEU A 56 -7.99 9.48 16.46
CA LEU A 56 -8.93 10.60 16.43
C LEU A 56 -10.21 10.25 15.67
N LEU A 57 -10.10 9.66 14.47
CA LEU A 57 -11.28 9.22 13.72
C LEU A 57 -12.08 8.20 14.54
N ARG A 58 -11.39 7.24 15.16
CA ARG A 58 -12.04 6.16 15.91
C ARG A 58 -12.71 6.66 17.19
N THR A 59 -12.10 7.60 17.92
CA THR A 59 -12.70 8.20 19.12
C THR A 59 -13.94 9.02 18.78
N VAL A 60 -13.89 9.84 17.72
CA VAL A 60 -15.04 10.63 17.25
C VAL A 60 -16.22 9.73 16.87
N VAL A 61 -15.96 8.67 16.11
CA VAL A 61 -16.98 7.68 15.71
C VAL A 61 -17.54 6.94 16.93
N SER A 62 -16.68 6.46 17.83
CA SER A 62 -17.10 5.66 18.99
C SER A 62 -17.88 6.47 20.01
N ALA A 63 -17.50 7.74 20.21
CA ALA A 63 -18.22 8.67 21.07
C ALA A 63 -19.52 9.21 20.44
N ARG A 64 -19.85 8.78 19.20
CA ARG A 64 -21.05 9.19 18.45
C ARG A 64 -21.18 10.70 18.32
N LEU A 65 -20.05 11.42 18.25
CA LEU A 65 -20.02 12.87 18.04
C LEU A 65 -20.62 13.27 16.69
N LEU A 66 -20.55 12.35 15.72
CA LEU A 66 -21.12 12.48 14.40
C LEU A 66 -22.07 11.32 14.11
N SER A 67 -23.08 11.55 13.28
CA SER A 67 -24.01 10.51 12.88
C SER A 67 -23.30 9.41 12.08
N ALA A 68 -23.57 8.14 12.44
CA ALA A 68 -23.07 7.01 11.69
C ALA A 68 -23.61 7.06 10.25
N GLY A 69 -22.71 6.96 9.26
CA GLY A 69 -23.05 7.14 7.84
C GLY A 69 -23.35 8.58 7.41
N GLY A 70 -23.13 9.57 8.28
CA GLY A 70 -23.28 10.98 7.94
C GLY A 70 -22.14 11.49 7.07
N VAL A 71 -22.44 12.49 6.22
CA VAL A 71 -21.47 13.18 5.34
C VAL A 71 -20.23 13.63 6.13
N TRP A 72 -20.42 14.15 7.35
CA TRP A 72 -19.34 14.66 8.20
C TRP A 72 -18.31 13.60 8.60
N VAL A 73 -18.71 12.35 8.80
CA VAL A 73 -17.77 11.26 9.15
C VAL A 73 -16.88 10.93 7.96
N HIS A 74 -17.47 10.87 6.76
CA HIS A 74 -16.74 10.65 5.52
C HIS A 74 -15.77 11.81 5.22
N THR A 75 -16.21 13.06 5.43
CA THR A 75 -15.36 14.24 5.30
C THR A 75 -14.20 14.20 6.28
N LEU A 76 -14.45 13.89 7.56
CA LEU A 76 -13.38 13.78 8.56
C LEU A 76 -12.37 12.68 8.18
N SER A 77 -12.85 11.52 7.74
CA SER A 77 -12.02 10.43 7.24
C SER A 77 -11.12 10.86 6.07
N ALA A 78 -11.69 11.56 5.08
CA ALA A 78 -10.94 12.06 3.93
C ALA A 78 -9.91 13.13 4.32
N LEU A 79 -10.30 14.09 5.17
CA LEU A 79 -9.42 15.16 5.62
C LEU A 79 -8.23 14.63 6.41
N LEU A 80 -8.47 13.71 7.35
CA LEU A 80 -7.39 13.08 8.11
C LEU A 80 -6.45 12.28 7.20
N GLY A 81 -6.99 11.53 6.24
CA GLY A 81 -6.16 10.81 5.28
C GLY A 81 -5.36 11.76 4.38
N LEU A 82 -5.94 12.87 3.93
CA LEU A 82 -5.24 13.88 3.14
C LEU A 82 -4.13 14.57 3.94
N CYS A 83 -4.39 14.91 5.20
CA CYS A 83 -3.37 15.46 6.11
C CYS A 83 -2.22 14.47 6.33
N CYS A 84 -2.52 13.18 6.56
CA CYS A 84 -1.49 12.15 6.70
C CYS A 84 -0.69 11.97 5.41
N LEU A 85 -1.34 11.91 4.24
CA LEU A 85 -0.65 11.84 2.95
C LEU A 85 0.30 13.04 2.79
N TYR A 86 -0.18 14.26 3.04
CA TYR A 86 0.64 15.46 2.91
C TYR A 86 1.83 15.47 3.87
N ALA A 87 1.63 15.01 5.11
CA ALA A 87 2.72 14.89 6.08
C ALA A 87 3.79 13.85 5.68
N LEU A 88 3.43 12.83 4.91
CA LEU A 88 4.32 11.72 4.55
C LEU A 88 5.01 11.92 3.18
N VAL A 89 4.28 12.40 2.19
CA VAL A 89 4.77 12.55 0.79
C VAL A 89 4.71 13.99 0.27
N GLY A 90 4.35 14.95 1.11
CA GLY A 90 4.35 16.38 0.77
C GLY A 90 3.41 16.71 -0.40
N HIS A 91 3.91 17.54 -1.32
CA HIS A 91 3.15 18.01 -2.49
C HIS A 91 2.71 16.89 -3.45
N LEU A 92 3.35 15.71 -3.41
CA LEU A 92 2.96 14.56 -4.23
C LEU A 92 1.55 14.03 -3.91
N THR A 93 1.02 14.41 -2.73
CA THR A 93 -0.37 14.17 -2.35
C THR A 93 -1.37 14.70 -3.38
N ALA A 94 -1.02 15.74 -4.13
CA ALA A 94 -1.86 16.29 -5.19
C ALA A 94 -2.21 15.25 -6.27
N TYR A 95 -1.30 14.32 -6.60
CA TYR A 95 -1.56 13.27 -7.58
C TYR A 95 -2.56 12.24 -7.06
N VAL A 96 -2.41 11.82 -5.81
CA VAL A 96 -3.32 10.88 -5.13
C VAL A 96 -4.71 11.50 -4.98
N ALA A 97 -4.78 12.72 -4.46
CA ALA A 97 -6.04 13.45 -4.30
C ALA A 97 -6.70 13.75 -5.65
N GLY A 98 -5.90 14.13 -6.66
CA GLY A 98 -6.36 14.39 -8.03
C GLY A 98 -7.01 13.16 -8.65
N LEU A 99 -6.39 11.98 -8.57
CA LEU A 99 -7.02 10.76 -9.07
C LEU A 99 -8.28 10.40 -8.27
N ALA A 100 -8.28 10.57 -6.95
CA ALA A 100 -9.47 10.30 -6.14
C ALA A 100 -10.65 11.20 -6.55
N LEU A 101 -10.39 12.47 -6.82
CA LEU A 101 -11.39 13.42 -7.33
C LEU A 101 -11.89 13.06 -8.73
N LEU A 102 -10.97 12.80 -9.67
CA LEU A 102 -11.32 12.39 -11.03
C LEU A 102 -12.15 11.10 -11.05
N GLY A 103 -11.75 10.10 -10.26
CA GLY A 103 -12.49 8.85 -10.11
C GLY A 103 -13.88 9.07 -9.51
N THR A 104 -14.00 9.93 -8.50
CA THR A 104 -15.30 10.27 -7.91
C THR A 104 -16.22 10.95 -8.94
N VAL A 105 -15.72 11.93 -9.69
CA VAL A 105 -16.48 12.62 -10.74
C VAL A 105 -16.93 11.65 -11.83
N LEU A 106 -16.02 10.77 -12.28
CA LEU A 106 -16.31 9.74 -13.26
C LEU A 106 -17.43 8.80 -12.78
N LEU A 107 -17.35 8.30 -11.55
CA LEU A 107 -18.35 7.39 -10.98
C LEU A 107 -19.72 8.04 -10.77
N SER A 108 -19.74 9.33 -10.41
CA SER A 108 -20.98 10.09 -10.27
C SER A 108 -21.63 10.42 -11.62
N GLY A 109 -20.83 10.69 -12.66
CA GLY A 109 -21.32 11.10 -13.98
C GLY A 109 -21.70 9.94 -14.90
N LEU A 110 -21.05 8.78 -14.76
CA LEU A 110 -21.33 7.60 -15.59
C LEU A 110 -22.43 6.73 -14.97
N HIS A 111 -23.36 6.30 -15.80
CA HIS A 111 -24.42 5.36 -15.42
C HIS A 111 -24.09 3.90 -15.74
N GLN A 112 -23.23 3.65 -16.73
CA GLN A 112 -22.86 2.30 -17.19
C GLN A 112 -21.34 2.22 -17.45
N HIS A 113 -20.81 1.00 -17.46
CA HIS A 113 -19.40 0.69 -17.73
C HIS A 113 -18.41 1.41 -16.81
N ARG A 114 -18.80 1.66 -15.54
CA ARG A 114 -17.97 2.38 -14.56
C ARG A 114 -16.65 1.67 -14.32
N GLY A 115 -16.66 0.34 -14.26
CA GLY A 115 -15.50 -0.51 -14.04
C GLY A 115 -14.46 -0.35 -15.15
N LEU A 116 -14.88 -0.49 -16.41
CA LEU A 116 -13.99 -0.33 -17.57
C LEU A 116 -13.46 1.09 -17.67
N ALA A 117 -14.33 2.10 -17.50
CA ALA A 117 -13.93 3.50 -17.54
C ALA A 117 -12.93 3.85 -16.41
N SER A 118 -13.15 3.32 -15.20
CA SER A 118 -12.25 3.53 -14.06
C SER A 118 -10.92 2.81 -14.25
N ALA A 119 -10.91 1.59 -14.81
CA ALA A 119 -9.68 0.88 -15.14
C ALA A 119 -8.86 1.63 -16.19
N LEU A 120 -9.51 2.15 -17.24
CA LEU A 120 -8.85 2.95 -18.26
C LEU A 120 -8.29 4.26 -17.68
N LEU A 121 -9.09 4.99 -16.89
CA LEU A 121 -8.67 6.22 -16.22
C LEU A 121 -7.41 5.99 -15.38
N VAL A 122 -7.44 4.97 -14.53
CA VAL A 122 -6.33 4.58 -13.66
C VAL A 122 -5.09 4.22 -14.46
N ALA A 123 -5.23 3.39 -15.50
CA ALA A 123 -4.11 2.96 -16.34
C ALA A 123 -3.46 4.16 -17.04
N VAL A 124 -4.26 5.02 -17.67
CA VAL A 124 -3.75 6.23 -18.35
C VAL A 124 -3.08 7.17 -17.36
N PHE A 125 -3.69 7.39 -16.19
CA PHE A 125 -3.10 8.27 -15.17
C PHE A 125 -1.76 7.75 -14.67
N VAL A 126 -1.67 6.47 -14.30
CA VAL A 126 -0.43 5.85 -13.81
C VAL A 126 0.66 5.88 -14.87
N VAL A 127 0.34 5.53 -16.13
CA VAL A 127 1.31 5.57 -17.24
C VAL A 127 1.76 7.01 -17.53
N ALA A 128 0.86 7.99 -17.46
CA ALA A 128 1.23 9.40 -17.63
C ALA A 128 2.16 9.88 -16.51
N CYS A 129 1.90 9.49 -15.26
CA CYS A 129 2.77 9.80 -14.13
C CYS A 129 4.15 9.14 -14.26
N GLU A 130 4.21 7.87 -14.67
CA GLU A 130 5.45 7.12 -14.84
C GLU A 130 6.33 7.69 -15.96
N LEU A 131 5.74 8.07 -17.09
CA LEU A 131 6.50 8.41 -18.30
C LEU A 131 6.71 9.91 -18.53
N ARG A 132 5.89 10.78 -17.93
CA ARG A 132 5.82 12.20 -18.34
C ARG A 132 5.71 13.20 -17.21
N LEU A 133 4.88 12.92 -16.19
CA LEU A 133 4.43 13.98 -15.27
C LEU A 133 5.28 14.10 -14.00
N VAL A 134 5.94 13.04 -13.54
CA VAL A 134 6.62 13.01 -12.25
C VAL A 134 8.04 12.50 -12.41
N GLU A 135 8.98 13.18 -11.74
CA GLU A 135 10.36 12.70 -11.64
C GLU A 135 10.39 11.29 -11.01
N PRO A 136 11.11 10.31 -11.58
CA PRO A 136 11.08 8.92 -11.11
C PRO A 136 11.33 8.75 -9.61
N THR A 137 12.29 9.50 -9.05
CA THR A 137 12.62 9.47 -7.62
C THR A 137 11.47 9.92 -6.73
N SER A 138 10.69 10.89 -7.18
CA SER A 138 9.50 11.39 -6.47
C SER A 138 8.32 10.44 -6.66
N TRP A 139 8.15 9.90 -7.86
CA TRP A 139 7.09 8.95 -8.15
C TRP A 139 7.19 7.68 -7.30
N HIS A 140 8.41 7.16 -7.12
CA HIS A 140 8.65 5.97 -6.30
C HIS A 140 8.15 6.12 -4.86
N GLN A 141 8.20 7.33 -4.29
CA GLN A 141 7.73 7.60 -2.92
C GLN A 141 6.20 7.48 -2.79
N VAL A 142 5.45 7.90 -3.80
CA VAL A 142 3.98 7.94 -3.78
C VAL A 142 3.33 6.74 -4.48
N ARG A 143 4.10 5.98 -5.26
CA ARG A 143 3.64 4.84 -6.06
C ARG A 143 2.82 3.84 -5.24
N GLY A 144 3.27 3.51 -4.01
CA GLY A 144 2.54 2.61 -3.11
C GLY A 144 1.13 3.11 -2.78
N CYS A 145 1.02 4.37 -2.31
CA CYS A 145 -0.25 5.02 -2.01
C CYS A 145 -1.18 5.03 -3.24
N GLN A 146 -0.60 5.37 -4.39
CA GLN A 146 -1.32 5.48 -5.65
C GLN A 146 -1.91 4.14 -6.08
N LEU A 147 -1.14 3.05 -6.02
CA LEU A 147 -1.62 1.73 -6.41
C LEU A 147 -2.76 1.24 -5.52
N VAL A 148 -2.72 1.49 -4.21
CA VAL A 148 -3.83 1.17 -3.30
C VAL A 148 -5.10 1.96 -3.68
N LEU A 149 -4.96 3.25 -3.95
CA LEU A 149 -6.07 4.08 -4.43
C LEU A 149 -6.68 3.54 -5.73
N CYS A 150 -5.83 3.19 -6.70
CA CYS A 150 -6.22 2.60 -7.97
C CYS A 150 -7.05 1.32 -7.78
N MET A 151 -6.58 0.41 -6.92
CA MET A 151 -7.31 -0.82 -6.59
C MET A 151 -8.67 -0.50 -5.95
N LYS A 152 -8.72 0.44 -5.00
CA LYS A 152 -9.97 0.84 -4.34
C LYS A 152 -10.98 1.43 -5.32
N LEU A 153 -10.53 2.28 -6.24
CA LEU A 153 -11.36 2.93 -7.25
C LEU A 153 -11.93 1.90 -8.23
N VAL A 154 -11.09 1.04 -8.80
CA VAL A 154 -11.54 0.01 -9.75
C VAL A 154 -12.47 -1.00 -9.08
N SER A 155 -12.16 -1.45 -7.86
CA SER A 155 -13.04 -2.37 -7.12
C SER A 155 -14.40 -1.75 -6.86
N LEU A 156 -14.46 -0.49 -6.40
CA LEU A 156 -15.71 0.22 -6.19
C LEU A 156 -16.50 0.33 -7.49
N ALA A 157 -15.84 0.70 -8.59
CA ALA A 157 -16.47 0.84 -9.90
C ALA A 157 -17.08 -0.49 -10.40
N VAL A 158 -16.36 -1.60 -10.23
CA VAL A 158 -16.83 -2.94 -10.62
C VAL A 158 -17.97 -3.42 -9.73
N ASP A 159 -17.92 -3.17 -8.42
CA ASP A 159 -19.00 -3.56 -7.52
C ASP A 159 -20.30 -2.76 -7.79
N LEU A 160 -20.17 -1.50 -8.23
CA LEU A 160 -21.29 -0.68 -8.71
C LEU A 160 -21.89 -1.23 -10.01
N ASP A 161 -21.06 -1.57 -11.00
CA ASP A 161 -21.53 -2.15 -12.28
C ASP A 161 -22.23 -3.50 -12.07
N ARG A 162 -21.78 -4.30 -11.10
CA ARG A 162 -22.38 -5.59 -10.73
C ARG A 162 -23.63 -5.46 -9.85
N GLY A 163 -24.02 -4.23 -9.47
CA GLY A 163 -25.17 -4.00 -8.60
C GLY A 163 -25.02 -4.54 -7.18
N ARG A 164 -23.79 -4.80 -6.72
CA ARG A 164 -23.51 -5.27 -5.34
C ARG A 164 -23.66 -4.17 -4.31
N LEU A 165 -23.50 -2.92 -4.74
CA LEU A 165 -23.57 -1.72 -3.93
C LEU A 165 -24.44 -0.67 -4.65
N GLY A 166 -25.27 0.05 -3.89
CA GLY A 166 -25.87 1.30 -4.40
C GLY A 166 -24.81 2.39 -4.57
N LEU A 167 -25.03 3.36 -5.45
CA LEU A 167 -24.10 4.47 -5.68
C LEU A 167 -23.94 5.31 -4.40
N PRO A 168 -22.75 5.32 -3.76
CA PRO A 168 -22.52 6.19 -2.62
C PRO A 168 -22.52 7.65 -3.05
N GLY A 169 -22.83 8.55 -2.12
CA GLY A 169 -22.64 9.98 -2.35
C GLY A 169 -21.15 10.31 -2.63
N PRO A 170 -20.86 11.40 -3.38
CA PRO A 170 -19.49 11.75 -3.76
C PRO A 170 -18.56 11.95 -2.56
N VAL A 171 -19.08 12.49 -1.45
CA VAL A 171 -18.31 12.65 -0.22
C VAL A 171 -18.00 11.30 0.44
N ALA A 172 -18.91 10.33 0.38
CA ALA A 172 -18.67 8.99 0.89
C ALA A 172 -17.63 8.24 0.04
N MET A 173 -17.65 8.45 -1.28
CA MET A 173 -16.62 7.93 -2.19
C MET A 173 -15.24 8.52 -1.87
N LEU A 174 -15.14 9.85 -1.71
CA LEU A 174 -13.87 10.48 -1.31
C LEU A 174 -13.41 10.05 0.08
N GLY A 175 -14.33 9.93 1.04
CA GLY A 175 -14.08 9.40 2.37
C GLY A 175 -13.49 7.99 2.35
N TYR A 176 -14.00 7.14 1.45
CA TYR A 176 -13.49 5.79 1.22
C TYR A 176 -12.11 5.84 0.55
N LEU A 177 -11.98 6.51 -0.59
CA LEU A 177 -10.75 6.54 -1.39
C LEU A 177 -9.57 7.10 -0.57
N LEU A 178 -9.79 8.20 0.15
CA LEU A 178 -8.81 8.90 0.98
C LEU A 178 -8.89 8.51 2.47
N HIS A 179 -9.42 7.33 2.79
CA HIS A 179 -9.54 6.90 4.19
C HIS A 179 -8.18 6.83 4.90
N VAL A 180 -8.05 7.52 6.03
CA VAL A 180 -6.81 7.64 6.83
C VAL A 180 -6.10 6.32 7.11
N GLY A 181 -6.83 5.25 7.41
CA GLY A 181 -6.25 3.95 7.73
C GLY A 181 -5.73 3.17 6.52
N THR A 182 -5.97 3.64 5.30
CA THR A 182 -5.64 2.87 4.07
C THR A 182 -4.98 3.68 2.96
N ALA A 183 -5.10 5.01 2.94
CA ALA A 183 -4.62 5.81 1.83
C ALA A 183 -3.08 5.94 1.75
N PRO A 184 -2.32 6.14 2.85
CA PRO A 184 -0.87 6.22 2.76
C PRO A 184 -0.17 4.85 2.68
N PHE A 185 -0.46 3.94 3.62
CA PHE A 185 0.29 2.68 3.75
C PHE A 185 -0.56 1.49 4.24
N GLY A 186 -1.85 1.46 3.92
CA GLY A 186 -2.73 0.39 4.40
C GLY A 186 -3.12 -0.63 3.33
N PRO A 187 -3.76 -1.73 3.76
CA PRO A 187 -4.19 -2.77 2.84
C PRO A 187 -5.31 -2.27 1.95
N TRP A 188 -5.47 -2.90 0.79
CA TRP A 188 -6.71 -2.77 0.03
C TRP A 188 -7.86 -3.34 0.86
N VAL A 189 -8.93 -2.53 0.99
CA VAL A 189 -10.18 -2.92 1.64
C VAL A 189 -11.34 -2.51 0.74
N GLY A 190 -12.39 -3.34 0.69
CA GLY A 190 -13.61 -3.00 -0.02
C GLY A 190 -14.43 -1.90 0.68
N TYR A 191 -15.36 -1.29 -0.07
CA TYR A 191 -16.20 -0.20 0.42
C TYR A 191 -17.08 -0.59 1.62
N GLU A 192 -17.56 -1.83 1.67
CA GLU A 192 -18.35 -2.33 2.78
C GLU A 192 -17.52 -2.41 4.08
N ALA A 193 -16.28 -2.93 4.00
CA ALA A 193 -15.38 -2.99 5.14
C ALA A 193 -15.03 -1.58 5.66
N TYR A 194 -14.85 -0.61 4.76
CA TYR A 194 -14.72 0.80 5.11
C TYR A 194 -15.97 1.34 5.82
N SER A 195 -17.16 1.05 5.29
CA SER A 195 -18.41 1.54 5.89
C SER A 195 -18.60 0.98 7.31
N ARG A 196 -18.29 -0.31 7.53
CA ARG A 196 -18.29 -0.95 8.85
C ARG A 196 -17.23 -0.37 9.79
N SER A 197 -16.09 0.10 9.28
CA SER A 197 -15.05 0.74 10.12
C SER A 197 -15.51 2.09 10.69
N LEU A 198 -16.52 2.71 10.09
CA LEU A 198 -17.16 3.93 10.57
C LEU A 198 -18.35 3.67 11.50
N GLU A 199 -18.64 2.41 11.84
CA GLU A 199 -19.65 2.07 12.83
C GLU A 199 -19.07 2.13 14.27
N PRO A 200 -19.87 2.58 15.26
CA PRO A 200 -19.42 2.80 16.65
C PRO A 200 -19.24 1.51 17.47
N THR A 201 -19.41 0.33 16.86
CA THR A 201 -19.61 -0.97 17.54
C THR A 201 -18.35 -1.60 18.12
N LEU A 202 -17.15 -1.31 17.61
CA LEU A 202 -15.95 -2.12 17.89
C LEU A 202 -15.18 -1.67 19.14
N LEU A 203 -15.14 -0.37 19.46
CA LEU A 203 -14.49 0.12 20.69
C LEU A 203 -15.40 -0.01 21.92
N ALA A 204 -16.71 0.06 21.71
CA ALA A 204 -17.71 -0.10 22.77
C ALA A 204 -17.73 -1.52 23.37
N SER A 205 -17.30 -2.55 22.62
CA SER A 205 -17.40 -3.95 23.05
C SER A 205 -16.17 -4.49 23.78
N LEU A 206 -14.97 -3.95 23.54
CA LEU A 206 -13.70 -4.48 24.07
C LEU A 206 -13.20 -3.79 25.34
N GLY A 207 -13.67 -2.57 25.63
CA GLY A 207 -13.11 -1.73 26.70
C GLY A 207 -11.68 -1.23 26.39
N PHE A 208 -11.22 -0.20 27.11
CA PHE A 208 -9.95 0.48 26.81
C PHE A 208 -8.71 -0.42 27.01
N GLY A 209 -8.68 -1.22 28.08
CA GLY A 209 -7.52 -2.08 28.41
C GLY A 209 -7.25 -3.17 27.36
N PRO A 210 -8.23 -4.04 27.04
CA PRO A 210 -8.07 -5.06 26.00
C PRO A 210 -7.79 -4.46 24.62
N TRP A 211 -8.40 -3.31 24.29
CA TRP A 211 -8.09 -2.58 23.06
C TRP A 211 -6.62 -2.14 22.99
N LEU A 212 -6.06 -1.60 24.09
CA LEU A 212 -4.66 -1.19 24.15
C LEU A 212 -3.71 -2.39 24.04
N LEU A 213 -4.06 -3.53 24.64
CA LEU A 213 -3.31 -4.79 24.51
C LEU A 213 -3.30 -5.28 23.06
N VAL A 214 -4.46 -5.25 22.39
CA VAL A 214 -4.57 -5.64 20.97
C VAL A 214 -3.73 -4.71 20.10
N LEU A 215 -3.81 -3.39 20.32
CA LEU A 215 -2.99 -2.41 19.61
C LEU A 215 -1.49 -2.68 19.84
N GLY A 216 -1.06 -2.87 21.07
CA GLY A 216 0.33 -3.16 21.40
C GLY A 216 0.83 -4.45 20.74
N ARG A 217 0.04 -5.52 20.79
CA ARG A 217 0.36 -6.80 20.13
C ARG A 217 0.45 -6.63 18.61
N SER A 218 -0.52 -5.95 18.01
CA SER A 218 -0.53 -5.63 16.58
C SER A 218 0.74 -4.88 16.16
N LEU A 219 1.11 -3.83 16.90
CA LEU A 219 2.32 -3.06 16.61
C LEU A 219 3.58 -3.94 16.72
N VAL A 220 3.72 -4.74 17.77
CA VAL A 220 4.88 -5.64 17.92
C VAL A 220 4.97 -6.62 16.75
N LEU A 221 3.85 -7.27 16.38
CA LEU A 221 3.83 -8.20 15.26
C LEU A 221 4.12 -7.51 13.92
N SER A 222 3.54 -6.33 13.71
CA SER A 222 3.74 -5.49 12.52
C SER A 222 5.22 -5.12 12.36
N TYR A 223 5.86 -4.51 13.38
CA TYR A 223 7.28 -4.15 13.32
C TYR A 223 8.21 -5.37 13.23
N THR A 224 7.85 -6.50 13.83
CA THR A 224 8.58 -7.75 13.63
C THR A 224 8.52 -8.18 12.17
N CYS A 225 7.34 -8.13 11.55
CA CYS A 225 7.19 -8.47 10.13
C CYS A 225 7.94 -7.49 9.22
N LEU A 226 7.93 -6.19 9.53
CA LEU A 226 8.67 -5.18 8.78
C LEU A 226 10.18 -5.43 8.80
N THR A 227 10.74 -5.68 9.99
CA THR A 227 12.18 -5.94 10.13
C THR A 227 12.56 -7.28 9.52
N VAL A 228 11.71 -8.31 9.59
CA VAL A 228 11.95 -9.58 8.91
C VAL A 228 11.93 -9.42 7.41
N SER A 229 10.96 -8.68 6.88
CA SER A 229 10.85 -8.39 5.45
C SER A 229 12.09 -7.70 4.90
N ASN A 230 12.54 -6.63 5.56
CA ASN A 230 13.55 -5.73 5.01
C ASN A 230 14.99 -6.08 5.40
N CYS A 231 15.20 -6.69 6.57
CA CYS A 231 16.54 -6.86 7.13
C CYS A 231 16.86 -8.32 7.50
N TRP A 232 16.00 -9.00 8.26
CA TRP A 232 16.37 -10.33 8.74
C TRP A 232 16.31 -11.41 7.66
N SER A 233 15.43 -11.27 6.67
CA SER A 233 15.36 -12.20 5.53
C SER A 233 16.71 -12.28 4.82
N THR A 234 17.31 -11.13 4.50
CA THR A 234 18.60 -11.05 3.82
C THR A 234 19.74 -11.52 4.70
N TRP A 235 19.76 -11.18 5.99
CA TRP A 235 20.83 -11.62 6.90
C TRP A 235 20.78 -13.11 7.26
N LEU A 236 19.60 -13.66 7.61
CA LEU A 236 19.45 -15.07 8.00
C LEU A 236 19.76 -16.04 6.85
N LEU A 237 19.52 -15.59 5.61
CA LEU A 237 19.65 -16.41 4.40
C LEU A 237 20.79 -15.89 3.49
N SER A 238 21.68 -15.03 4.00
CA SER A 238 22.85 -14.47 3.29
C SER A 238 23.93 -15.53 3.04
N ASN A 239 24.07 -16.51 3.95
CA ASN A 239 25.00 -17.63 3.82
C ASN A 239 24.48 -18.66 2.81
N THR A 240 24.44 -18.27 1.53
CA THR A 240 24.11 -19.18 0.45
C THR A 240 25.35 -19.97 0.06
N LEU A 241 25.33 -21.28 0.31
CA LEU A 241 26.24 -22.27 -0.29
C LEU A 241 25.96 -22.46 -1.80
N GLY A 242 25.64 -21.39 -2.55
CA GLY A 242 25.24 -21.45 -3.97
C GLY A 242 23.85 -22.08 -4.22
N LEU A 243 22.98 -22.21 -3.21
CA LEU A 243 21.68 -22.86 -3.35
C LEU A 243 20.60 -21.89 -3.86
N ARG A 244 20.34 -21.91 -5.17
CA ARG A 244 19.32 -21.07 -5.87
C ARG A 244 17.93 -21.09 -5.23
N TRP A 245 17.50 -22.25 -4.70
CA TRP A 245 16.20 -22.39 -4.03
C TRP A 245 16.10 -21.61 -2.71
N LEU A 246 17.22 -21.45 -2.00
CA LEU A 246 17.25 -20.70 -0.74
C LEU A 246 17.11 -19.19 -1.02
N ALA A 247 17.74 -18.69 -2.09
CA ALA A 247 17.59 -17.32 -2.55
C ALA A 247 16.13 -17.03 -2.98
N ALA A 248 15.53 -17.93 -3.76
CA ALA A 248 14.11 -17.81 -4.13
C ALA A 248 13.19 -17.83 -2.89
N TYR A 249 13.49 -18.68 -1.90
CA TYR A 249 12.73 -18.72 -0.64
C TYR A 249 12.87 -17.43 0.18
N ARG A 250 14.08 -16.87 0.27
CA ARG A 250 14.35 -15.59 0.93
C ARG A 250 13.48 -14.47 0.35
N ASP A 251 13.43 -14.36 -0.96
CA ASP A 251 12.69 -13.29 -1.64
C ASP A 251 11.17 -13.47 -1.45
N ALA A 252 10.70 -14.72 -1.52
CA ALA A 252 9.30 -15.06 -1.21
C ALA A 252 8.94 -14.76 0.26
N LEU A 253 9.85 -15.02 1.19
CA LEU A 253 9.68 -14.73 2.61
C LEU A 253 9.58 -13.22 2.84
N ALA A 254 10.49 -12.42 2.26
CA ALA A 254 10.46 -10.97 2.35
C ALA A 254 9.12 -10.41 1.86
N PHE A 255 8.67 -10.84 0.67
CA PHE A 255 7.38 -10.44 0.12
C PHE A 255 6.21 -10.77 1.06
N ARG A 256 6.19 -12.00 1.62
CA ARG A 256 5.08 -12.44 2.49
C ARG A 256 5.03 -11.69 3.83
N PHE A 257 6.19 -11.43 4.44
CA PHE A 257 6.25 -10.65 5.68
C PHE A 257 5.88 -9.18 5.47
N SER A 258 6.17 -8.58 4.31
CA SER A 258 5.68 -7.23 3.98
C SER A 258 4.15 -7.15 3.95
N HIS A 259 3.48 -8.20 3.47
CA HIS A 259 2.03 -8.27 3.49
C HIS A 259 1.50 -8.42 4.92
N TYR A 260 2.14 -9.24 5.75
CA TYR A 260 1.76 -9.40 7.15
C TYR A 260 1.91 -8.11 7.96
N PHE A 261 2.96 -7.33 7.69
CA PHE A 261 3.17 -6.01 8.29
C PHE A 261 1.93 -5.10 8.14
N ILE A 262 1.33 -5.08 6.94
CA ILE A 262 0.18 -4.24 6.62
C ILE A 262 -1.12 -4.77 7.27
N THR A 263 -1.21 -6.07 7.52
CA THR A 263 -2.44 -6.69 8.08
C THR A 263 -2.59 -6.59 9.60
N PHE A 264 -1.48 -6.43 10.33
CA PHE A 264 -1.48 -6.34 11.80
C PHE A 264 -1.57 -4.91 12.30
#